data_AF-A0A673GVR4-F1
#
_entry.id   AF-A0A673GVR4-F1
#
_cell.length_a   1.000
_cell.length_b   1.000
_cell.length_c   1.000
_cell.angle_alpha   90.00
_cell.angle_beta   90.00
_cell.angle_gamma   90.00
#
_symmetry.space_group_name_H-M   'P 1'
#
loop_
_entity.id
_entity.type
_entity.pdbx_description
1 polymer ?
#
loop_
_entity_poly.entity_id
_entity_poly.type
_entity_poly.pdbx_seq_one_letter_code
_entity_poly.pdbx_strand_id
1 'polypeptide(L)'
;MAMRNASRVEADAEEEEHFGPQPISRLEQCGISSSDIKKLEDGGFHTVEAVAYAPKKELLHIKGISEAKADKILTEAAKMVPMGFTTATEFHQRRAEIIQISTGSKELDKLLQGGIETGSITEMFGEFRTGKTQLCHTLAVTCQYWKKWYRCIPT
;
A
#
# COMPACT_ATOMS: atom_id res chain seq x y z
N MET A 1 17.82 -48.56 16.30
CA MET A 1 16.77 -47.79 17.01
C MET A 1 17.38 -46.49 17.49
N ALA A 2 17.31 -45.43 16.67
CA ALA A 2 17.79 -44.11 17.04
C ALA A 2 16.59 -43.25 17.47
N MET A 3 16.62 -42.80 18.72
CA MET A 3 15.69 -41.83 19.28
C MET A 3 16.25 -40.41 19.13
N ARG A 4 15.31 -39.46 19.00
CA ARG A 4 15.40 -37.99 19.13
C ARG A 4 16.04 -37.23 17.96
N ASN A 5 15.25 -36.37 17.33
CA ASN A 5 15.19 -35.00 17.84
C ASN A 5 13.84 -34.33 17.51
N ALA A 6 13.25 -33.72 18.53
CA ALA A 6 12.04 -32.93 18.43
C ALA A 6 12.41 -31.52 17.98
N SER A 7 12.20 -31.19 16.71
CA SER A 7 12.15 -29.81 16.25
C SER A 7 10.73 -29.32 16.40
N ARG A 8 10.48 -28.75 17.58
CA ARG A 8 9.65 -27.57 17.84
C ARG A 8 9.09 -26.96 16.55
N VAL A 9 7.81 -27.19 16.29
CA VAL A 9 7.04 -26.34 15.37
C VAL A 9 6.96 -25.00 16.10
N GLU A 10 7.90 -24.11 15.79
CA GLU A 10 7.75 -22.71 16.14
C GLU A 10 6.52 -22.22 15.38
N ALA A 11 5.52 -21.82 16.15
CA ALA A 11 4.41 -21.06 15.64
C ALA A 11 5.01 -19.77 15.10
N ASP A 12 5.25 -19.73 13.79
CA ASP A 12 5.19 -18.48 13.05
C ASP A 12 3.80 -17.94 13.37
N ALA A 13 3.75 -16.99 14.31
CA ALA A 13 2.67 -16.05 14.37
C ALA A 13 2.65 -15.45 12.97
N GLU A 14 1.68 -15.87 12.16
CA GLU A 14 1.26 -15.11 11.00
C GLU A 14 0.95 -13.71 11.56
N GLU A 15 1.95 -12.82 11.53
CA GLU A 15 1.68 -11.40 11.51
C GLU A 15 0.74 -11.28 10.34
N GLU A 16 -0.55 -11.08 10.63
CA GLU A 16 -1.52 -10.69 9.62
C GLU A 16 -0.97 -9.39 9.04
N GLU A 17 -0.12 -9.48 8.00
CA GLU A 17 0.32 -8.36 7.21
C GLU A 17 -0.98 -7.77 6.68
N HIS A 18 -1.40 -6.68 7.31
CA HIS A 18 -2.64 -6.02 6.97
C HIS A 18 -2.40 -5.36 5.62
N PHE A 19 -2.66 -6.11 4.54
CA PHE A 19 -2.48 -5.68 3.17
C PHE A 19 -3.53 -4.61 2.86
N GLY A 20 -3.16 -3.35 3.10
CA GLY A 20 -3.97 -2.19 2.80
C GLY A 20 -3.45 -0.93 3.49
N PRO A 21 -3.82 0.26 2.99
CA PRO A 21 -3.46 1.51 3.64
C PRO A 21 -4.02 1.55 5.06
N GLN A 22 -3.16 1.75 6.05
CA GLN A 22 -3.58 1.83 7.44
C GLN A 22 -4.16 3.22 7.73
N PRO A 23 -5.36 3.33 8.33
CA PRO A 23 -5.94 4.63 8.64
C PRO A 23 -5.10 5.36 9.68
N ILE A 24 -4.99 6.68 9.54
CA ILE A 24 -4.18 7.53 10.43
C ILE A 24 -4.61 7.47 11.90
N SER A 25 -5.87 7.09 12.17
CA SER A 25 -6.39 6.84 13.53
C SER A 25 -5.62 5.77 14.30
N ARG A 26 -4.91 4.84 13.63
CA ARG A 26 -4.04 3.89 14.31
C ARG A 26 -2.90 4.55 15.08
N LEU A 27 -2.46 5.75 14.68
CA LEU A 27 -1.43 6.50 15.42
C LEU A 27 -1.90 6.93 16.82
N GLU A 28 -3.21 6.95 17.11
CA GLU A 28 -3.72 7.20 18.48
C GLU A 28 -3.21 6.14 19.46
N GLN A 29 -3.14 4.89 19.03
CA GLN A 29 -2.69 3.76 19.85
C GLN A 29 -1.20 3.85 20.19
N CYS A 30 -0.43 4.63 19.41
CA CYS A 30 0.98 4.91 19.65
C CYS A 30 1.23 6.21 20.42
N GLY A 31 0.18 6.80 21.01
CA GLY A 31 0.32 7.97 21.89
C GLY A 31 0.32 9.32 21.15
N ILE A 32 -0.12 9.37 19.90
CA ILE A 32 -0.40 10.62 19.21
C ILE A 32 -1.80 11.11 19.60
N SER A 33 -1.93 12.42 19.90
CA SER A 33 -3.21 12.97 20.32
C SER A 33 -4.21 13.03 19.16
N SER A 34 -5.49 12.79 19.44
CA SER A 34 -6.58 12.94 18.45
C SER A 34 -6.64 14.36 17.86
N SER A 35 -6.18 15.36 18.60
CA SER A 35 -6.09 16.75 18.12
C SER A 35 -5.02 16.95 17.05
N ASP A 36 -3.92 16.19 17.12
CA ASP A 36 -2.85 16.25 16.12
C ASP A 36 -3.21 15.40 14.90
N ILE A 37 -3.97 14.32 15.07
CA ILE A 37 -4.50 13.52 13.96
C ILE A 37 -5.47 14.33 13.10
N LYS A 38 -6.40 15.07 13.71
CA LYS A 38 -7.30 15.95 12.94
C LYS A 38 -6.53 16.99 12.11
N LYS A 39 -5.43 17.54 12.65
CA LYS A 39 -4.58 18.47 11.88
C LYS A 39 -3.86 17.77 10.72
N LEU A 40 -3.45 16.51 10.90
CA LEU A 40 -2.86 15.71 9.83
C LEU A 40 -3.91 15.43 8.73
N GLU A 41 -5.14 15.08 9.11
CA GLU A 41 -6.27 14.90 8.19
C GLU A 41 -6.59 16.20 7.44
N ASP A 42 -6.68 17.34 8.14
CA ASP A 42 -6.85 18.67 7.52
C ASP A 42 -5.68 19.04 6.60
N GLY A 43 -4.50 18.48 6.86
CA GLY A 43 -3.29 18.59 6.03
C GLY A 43 -3.26 17.64 4.82
N GLY A 44 -4.28 16.79 4.65
CA GLY A 44 -4.39 15.83 3.55
C GLY A 44 -3.78 14.45 3.84
N PHE A 45 -3.37 14.18 5.08
CA PHE A 45 -2.81 12.90 5.49
C PHE A 45 -3.90 12.02 6.11
N HIS A 46 -4.35 11.01 5.36
CA HIS A 46 -5.41 10.10 5.80
C HIS A 46 -4.92 8.70 6.18
N THR A 47 -3.68 8.36 5.83
CA THR A 47 -3.09 7.04 6.09
C THR A 47 -1.74 7.16 6.78
N VAL A 48 -1.34 6.10 7.49
CA VAL A 48 -0.04 6.04 8.19
C VAL A 48 1.12 6.09 7.19
N GLU A 49 0.97 5.44 6.03
CA GLU A 49 1.96 5.44 4.96
C GLU A 49 2.17 6.84 4.38
N ALA A 50 1.10 7.62 4.20
CA ALA A 50 1.20 8.99 3.72
C ALA A 50 2.06 9.85 4.65
N VAL A 51 1.96 9.64 5.97
CA VAL A 51 2.78 10.34 6.97
C VAL A 51 4.21 9.82 6.97
N ALA A 52 4.41 8.50 6.89
CA ALA A 52 5.73 7.87 6.89
C ALA A 52 6.57 8.24 5.66
N TYR A 53 5.94 8.40 4.49
CA TYR A 53 6.61 8.80 3.25
C TYR A 53 6.79 10.32 3.11
N ALA A 54 6.08 11.12 3.91
CA ALA A 54 6.17 12.58 3.84
C ALA A 54 7.49 13.09 4.43
N PRO A 55 8.15 14.06 3.78
CA PRO A 55 9.30 14.72 4.37
C PRO A 55 8.88 15.53 5.61
N LYS A 56 9.72 15.56 6.64
CA LYS A 56 9.48 16.33 7.88
C LYS A 56 9.07 17.79 7.62
N LYS A 57 9.59 18.40 6.55
CA LYS A 57 9.26 19.77 6.13
C LYS A 57 7.78 19.96 5.80
N GLU A 58 7.11 18.96 5.22
CA GLU A 58 5.68 19.03 4.92
C GLU A 58 4.83 18.96 6.18
N LEU A 59 5.21 18.09 7.14
CA LEU A 59 4.52 18.00 8.43
C LEU A 59 4.63 19.29 9.24
N LEU A 60 5.77 19.99 9.14
CA LEU A 60 5.98 21.30 9.77
C LEU A 60 5.15 22.42 9.14
N HIS A 61 4.71 22.27 7.90
CA HIS A 61 3.85 23.27 7.23
C HIS A 61 2.41 23.22 7.75
N ILE A 62 2.03 22.13 8.44
CA ILE A 62 0.72 21.97 9.06
C ILE A 62 0.63 22.85 10.30
N LYS A 63 -0.38 23.73 10.34
CA LYS A 63 -0.59 24.65 11.46
C LYS A 63 -0.80 23.88 12.77
N GLY A 64 0.03 24.16 13.76
CA GLY A 64 -0.10 23.58 15.10
C GLY A 64 0.61 22.24 15.29
N ILE A 65 1.45 21.83 14.35
CA ILE A 65 2.45 20.77 14.51
C ILE A 65 3.81 21.42 14.78
N SER A 66 4.40 21.11 15.94
CA SER A 66 5.75 21.54 16.27
C SER A 66 6.78 20.50 15.82
N GLU A 67 8.05 20.89 15.77
CA GLU A 67 9.14 19.98 15.37
C GLU A 67 9.21 18.72 16.23
N ALA A 68 9.14 18.88 17.56
CA ALA A 68 9.13 17.76 18.49
C ALA A 68 7.91 16.82 18.30
N LYS A 69 6.77 17.34 17.82
CA LYS A 69 5.61 16.51 17.48
C LYS A 69 5.80 15.79 16.16
N ALA A 70 6.33 16.47 15.14
CA ALA A 70 6.61 15.87 13.85
C ALA A 70 7.60 14.70 13.98
N ASP A 71 8.66 14.84 14.78
CA ASP A 71 9.63 13.77 15.02
C ASP A 71 9.02 12.55 15.71
N LYS A 72 8.13 12.78 16.70
CA LYS A 72 7.39 11.70 17.36
C LYS A 72 6.46 10.99 16.38
N ILE A 73 5.69 11.74 15.61
CA ILE A 73 4.75 11.20 14.60
C ILE A 73 5.50 10.34 13.58
N LEU A 74 6.61 10.84 13.04
CA LEU A 74 7.44 10.10 12.08
C LEU A 74 8.04 8.83 12.68
N THR A 75 8.52 8.90 13.92
CA THR A 75 9.11 7.75 14.62
C THR A 75 8.09 6.64 14.84
N GLU A 76 6.86 6.99 15.24
CA GLU A 76 5.79 5.99 15.43
C GLU A 76 5.26 5.46 14.10
N ALA A 77 5.10 6.30 13.08
CA ALA A 77 4.70 5.87 11.74
C ALA A 77 5.73 4.93 11.10
N ALA A 78 7.02 5.18 11.28
CA ALA A 78 8.10 4.35 10.77
C ALA A 78 8.18 2.95 11.41
N LYS A 79 7.57 2.73 12.58
CA LYS A 79 7.45 1.38 13.18
C LYS A 79 6.35 0.55 12.53
N MET A 80 5.31 1.21 12.00
CA MET A 80 4.17 0.54 11.36
C MET A 80 4.40 0.27 9.88
N VAL A 81 5.29 1.04 9.25
CA VAL A 81 5.57 0.97 7.81
C VAL A 81 6.98 0.41 7.59
N PRO A 82 7.17 -0.63 6.77
CA PRO A 82 8.48 -1.18 6.49
C PRO A 82 9.30 -0.23 5.59
N MET A 83 10.05 0.69 6.22
CA MET A 83 10.88 1.71 5.55
C MET A 83 12.35 1.27 5.36
N GLY A 84 12.71 0.06 5.76
CA GLY A 84 14.09 -0.46 5.76
C GLY A 84 14.54 -1.08 4.44
N PHE A 85 15.81 -1.50 4.40
CA PHE A 85 16.33 -2.32 3.31
C PHE A 85 15.77 -3.74 3.39
N THR A 86 15.35 -4.28 2.25
CA THR A 86 14.87 -5.66 2.11
C THR A 86 15.71 -6.41 1.09
N THR A 87 15.72 -7.74 1.13
CA THR A 87 16.48 -8.52 0.16
C THR A 87 15.82 -8.49 -1.22
N ALA A 88 16.61 -8.69 -2.29
CA ALA A 88 16.07 -8.73 -3.65
C ALA A 88 15.05 -9.88 -3.83
N THR A 89 15.25 -10.99 -3.13
CA THR A 89 14.36 -12.16 -3.15
C THR A 89 13.01 -11.83 -2.50
N GLU A 90 13.00 -11.20 -1.33
CA GLU A 90 11.76 -10.75 -0.66
C GLU A 90 11.00 -9.75 -1.53
N PHE A 91 11.71 -8.78 -2.12
CA PHE A 91 11.09 -7.80 -2.99
C PHE A 91 10.47 -8.46 -4.24
N HIS A 92 11.14 -9.45 -4.82
CA HIS A 92 10.59 -10.21 -5.94
C HIS A 92 9.32 -11.00 -5.57
N GLN A 93 9.30 -11.62 -4.38
CA GLN A 93 8.11 -12.30 -3.87
C GLN A 93 6.94 -11.32 -3.68
N ARG A 94 7.19 -10.16 -3.06
CA ARG A 94 6.18 -9.09 -2.93
C ARG A 94 5.65 -8.61 -4.29
N ARG A 95 6.51 -8.49 -5.30
CA ARG A 95 6.08 -8.13 -6.66
C ARG A 95 5.17 -9.17 -7.31
N ALA A 96 5.32 -10.46 -6.97
CA ALA A 96 4.43 -11.50 -7.47
C ALA A 96 3.01 -11.39 -6.91
N GLU A 97 2.81 -10.64 -5.81
CA GLU A 97 1.51 -10.42 -5.20
C GLU A 97 0.75 -9.20 -5.76
N ILE A 98 1.45 -8.36 -6.54
CA ILE A 98 0.90 -7.17 -7.20
C ILE A 98 -0.28 -7.59 -8.08
N ILE A 99 -1.37 -6.84 -7.94
CA ILE A 99 -2.58 -7.07 -8.71
C ILE A 99 -2.39 -6.49 -10.12
N GLN A 100 -2.80 -7.26 -11.13
CA GLN A 100 -2.79 -6.85 -12.53
C GLN A 100 -4.23 -6.83 -13.05
N ILE A 101 -4.73 -5.66 -13.44
CA ILE A 101 -6.10 -5.49 -13.92
C ILE A 101 -6.15 -5.90 -15.40
N SER A 102 -7.04 -6.83 -15.74
CA SER A 102 -7.27 -7.23 -17.13
C SER A 102 -7.85 -6.07 -17.95
N THR A 103 -7.33 -5.91 -19.16
CA THR A 103 -7.79 -4.94 -20.16
C THR A 103 -9.06 -5.38 -20.88
N GLY A 104 -9.51 -6.61 -20.65
CA GLY A 104 -10.63 -7.24 -21.36
C GLY A 104 -10.26 -7.89 -22.71
N SER A 105 -9.02 -7.72 -23.17
CA SER A 105 -8.47 -8.37 -24.36
C SER A 105 -7.34 -9.32 -23.98
N LYS A 106 -7.43 -10.60 -24.42
CA LYS A 106 -6.43 -11.63 -24.11
C LYS A 106 -5.08 -11.33 -24.76
N GLU A 107 -5.11 -10.75 -25.96
CA GLU A 107 -3.92 -10.39 -26.72
C GLU A 107 -3.18 -9.22 -26.07
N LEU A 108 -3.93 -8.22 -25.59
CA LEU A 108 -3.35 -7.07 -24.90
C LEU A 108 -2.83 -7.46 -23.51
N ASP A 109 -3.56 -8.28 -22.76
CA ASP A 109 -3.08 -8.80 -21.48
C ASP A 109 -1.83 -9.67 -21.65
N LYS A 110 -1.73 -10.47 -22.73
CA LYS A 110 -0.52 -11.22 -23.05
C LYS A 110 0.66 -10.32 -23.37
N LEU A 111 0.44 -9.21 -24.09
CA LEU A 111 1.47 -8.22 -24.38
C LEU A 111 1.98 -7.55 -23.09
N LEU A 112 1.07 -7.27 -22.16
CA LEU A 112 1.35 -6.68 -20.84
C LEU A 112 1.76 -7.72 -19.78
N GLN A 113 1.89 -9.00 -20.15
CA GLN A 113 2.23 -10.11 -19.25
C GLN A 113 1.29 -10.25 -18.03
N GLY A 114 -0.01 -9.98 -18.24
CA GLY A 114 -1.08 -10.21 -17.27
C GLY A 114 -2.15 -9.12 -17.30
N GLY A 115 -1.76 -7.86 -17.52
CA GLY A 115 -2.67 -6.72 -17.54
C GLY A 115 -1.98 -5.44 -17.04
N ILE A 116 -2.77 -4.46 -16.61
CA ILE A 116 -2.28 -3.18 -16.07
C ILE A 116 -1.89 -3.37 -14.59
N GLU A 117 -0.63 -3.15 -14.23
CA GLU A 117 -0.14 -3.29 -12.85
C GLU A 117 -0.71 -2.22 -11.91
N THR A 118 -1.15 -2.60 -10.71
CA THR A 118 -1.48 -1.67 -9.63
C THR A 118 -0.21 -1.15 -8.94
N GLY A 119 -0.29 0.03 -8.30
CA GLY A 119 0.85 0.64 -7.60
C GLY A 119 1.90 1.28 -8.52
N SER A 120 1.60 1.36 -9.82
CA SER A 120 2.42 2.06 -10.82
C SER A 120 1.56 2.99 -11.68
N ILE A 121 2.20 3.94 -12.35
CA ILE A 121 1.54 4.83 -13.32
C ILE A 121 1.78 4.24 -14.71
N THR A 122 0.71 3.91 -15.43
CA THR A 122 0.78 3.42 -16.82
C THR A 122 0.27 4.50 -17.77
N GLU A 123 1.12 4.94 -18.70
CA GLU A 123 0.79 5.96 -19.70
C GLU A 123 0.38 5.31 -21.03
N MET A 124 -0.66 5.86 -21.67
CA MET A 124 -1.10 5.46 -23.00
C MET A 124 -1.10 6.66 -23.95
N PHE A 125 -0.28 6.61 -25.00
CA PHE A 125 -0.20 7.66 -26.01
C PHE A 125 -0.57 7.14 -27.41
N GLY A 126 -1.03 8.04 -28.28
CA GLY A 126 -1.38 7.73 -29.67
C GLY A 126 -2.29 8.78 -30.30
N GLU A 127 -2.52 8.69 -31.60
CA GLU A 127 -3.32 9.66 -32.37
C GLU A 127 -4.80 9.75 -31.96
N PHE A 128 -5.54 10.72 -32.50
CA PHE A 128 -6.98 10.79 -32.29
C PHE A 128 -7.67 9.52 -32.79
N ARG A 129 -8.76 9.11 -32.13
CA ARG A 129 -9.58 7.94 -32.51
C ARG A 129 -8.88 6.56 -32.39
N THR A 130 -7.76 6.46 -31.68
CA THR A 130 -7.07 5.17 -31.42
C THR A 130 -7.60 4.36 -30.24
N GLY A 131 -8.74 4.74 -29.64
CA GLY A 131 -9.40 3.94 -28.61
C GLY A 131 -8.91 4.13 -27.17
N LYS A 132 -7.98 5.06 -26.89
CA LYS A 132 -7.47 5.36 -25.53
C LYS A 132 -8.59 5.55 -24.49
N THR A 133 -9.54 6.45 -24.77
CA THR A 133 -10.68 6.74 -23.88
C THR A 133 -11.56 5.51 -23.66
N GLN A 134 -11.75 4.68 -24.69
CA GLN A 134 -12.54 3.45 -24.55
C GLN A 134 -11.85 2.43 -23.66
N LEU A 135 -10.52 2.32 -23.73
CA LEU A 135 -9.79 1.45 -22.82
C LEU A 135 -9.94 1.93 -21.36
N CYS A 136 -9.88 3.24 -21.12
CA CYS A 136 -10.13 3.78 -19.77
C CYS A 136 -11.53 3.44 -19.26
N HIS A 137 -12.57 3.52 -20.10
CA HIS A 137 -13.93 3.13 -19.72
C HIS A 137 -14.03 1.64 -19.40
N THR A 138 -13.41 0.77 -20.19
CA THR A 138 -13.37 -0.67 -19.91
C THR A 138 -12.66 -0.95 -18.59
N LEU A 139 -11.49 -0.33 -18.35
CA LEU A 139 -10.71 -0.49 -17.13
C LEU A 139 -11.49 -0.05 -15.87
N ALA A 140 -12.31 1.00 -15.96
CA ALA A 140 -13.15 1.47 -14.86
C ALA A 140 -14.22 0.45 -14.42
N VAL A 141 -14.56 -0.50 -15.29
CA VAL A 141 -15.51 -1.57 -15.02
C VAL A 141 -14.77 -2.87 -14.65
N THR A 142 -13.70 -3.24 -15.37
CA THR A 142 -12.96 -4.49 -15.11
C THR A 142 -12.29 -4.51 -13.73
N CYS A 143 -11.93 -3.35 -13.18
CA CYS A 143 -11.36 -3.25 -11.82
C CYS A 143 -12.32 -3.76 -10.72
N GLN A 144 -13.65 -3.72 -10.94
CA GLN A 144 -14.65 -4.13 -9.95
C GLN A 144 -14.79 -5.65 -9.82
N TYR A 145 -14.50 -6.39 -10.90
CA TYR A 145 -14.66 -7.85 -10.94
C TYR A 145 -13.45 -8.62 -10.41
N TRP A 146 -12.42 -7.92 -9.93
CA TRP A 146 -11.18 -8.58 -9.56
C TRP A 146 -11.34 -9.44 -8.30
N LYS A 147 -11.06 -10.74 -8.45
CA LYS A 147 -11.33 -11.77 -7.43
C LYS A 147 -10.57 -11.59 -6.10
N LYS A 148 -9.50 -10.79 -6.07
CA LYS A 148 -8.71 -10.52 -4.85
C LYS A 148 -9.28 -9.36 -4.01
N TRP A 149 -10.15 -8.51 -4.57
CA TRP A 149 -10.78 -7.40 -3.84
C TRP A 149 -11.68 -7.87 -2.68
N TYR A 150 -12.33 -9.03 -2.82
CA TYR A 150 -13.18 -9.61 -1.77
C TYR A 150 -12.42 -10.02 -0.50
N ARG A 151 -11.08 -10.09 -0.51
CA ARG A 151 -10.28 -10.45 0.67
C ARG A 151 -9.75 -9.23 1.44
N CYS A 152 -9.89 -8.02 0.90
CA CYS A 152 -9.36 -6.78 1.50
C CYS A 152 -10.44 -5.76 1.86
N ILE A 153 -11.73 -6.04 1.64
CA ILE A 153 -12.82 -5.24 2.22
C ILE A 153 -13.14 -5.85 3.59
N PRO A 154 -12.92 -5.13 4.71
CA PRO A 154 -13.46 -5.54 5.99
C PRO A 154 -14.98 -5.35 5.95
N THR A 155 -15.73 -6.44 5.81
CA THR A 155 -17.14 -6.50 6.24
C THR A 155 -17.19 -6.96 7.68
#